data_AF-A0A8J3ZL35-F1
#
_entry.id   AF-A0A8J3ZL35-F1
#
_cell.length_a   1.000
_cell.length_b   1.000
_cell.length_c   1.000
_cell.angle_alpha   90.00
_cell.angle_beta   90.00
_cell.angle_gamma   90.00
#
_symmetry.space_group_name_H-M   'P 1'
#
loop_
_entity.id
_entity.type
_entity.pdbx_description
1 polymer ?
#
loop_
_entity_poly.entity_id
_entity_poly.type
_entity_poly.pdbx_seq_one_letter_code
_entity_poly.pdbx_strand_id
1 'polypeptide(L)'
;MWFRVLGPPEIGVAGRLLPIRRRRERYLLGILALDANRAVSVHRLGELLWCGSPPENARRIVQSHVARLRSVLGAHESHRHGVTLETNGYGYVLTTDPDRVDAQRFQTLLARATASDLGVRAGLLRTALDLWREPLPPPPEEVLWWRIFGHLDELRATAYEDWIAAGLQLGDGDRLIPELARLVGIYPTRERLVEMHMIALEAAGRSADALAAYARAHAVLSGELGIEPGPRLRERQLAILRQTGRADSERVARVNGAAASTLGAPARPAPAPQRSRSSVAPAETPARRDTVRSATGDQPAITVTAVPGTDTPGTVGTSRAALARHWAGGEAGAFVDFAQTWHAAGQPQRAHALYTSALVLATIGHNRYEAARARIGLGHVCAAMNEPTQARQHWAHAIELYRALDLPDDHALHACLDLIPMVRTTDADGVPPVERS
;
A
#
# COMPACT_ATOMS: atom_id res chain seq x y z
N MET A 1 -19.95 -30.51 -5.36
CA MET A 1 -18.96 -29.68 -6.07
C MET A 1 -19.10 -28.25 -5.56
N TRP A 2 -18.03 -27.47 -5.51
CA TRP A 2 -18.03 -26.08 -5.04
C TRP A 2 -17.20 -25.20 -5.98
N PHE A 3 -17.52 -23.91 -6.02
CA PHE A 3 -16.83 -22.87 -6.75
C PHE A 3 -16.37 -21.81 -5.77
N ARG A 4 -15.13 -21.35 -5.92
CA ARG A 4 -14.60 -20.26 -5.12
C ARG A 4 -13.98 -19.19 -6.01
N VAL A 5 -14.53 -17.99 -5.96
CA VAL A 5 -14.12 -16.81 -6.74
C VAL A 5 -13.81 -15.59 -5.87
N LEU A 6 -13.97 -15.70 -4.54
CA LEU A 6 -13.51 -14.69 -3.58
C LEU A 6 -12.01 -14.88 -3.31
N GLY A 7 -11.22 -14.61 -4.34
CA GLY A 7 -9.79 -14.90 -4.46
C GLY A 7 -9.46 -15.43 -5.87
N PRO A 8 -8.37 -16.18 -6.05
CA PRO A 8 -8.10 -16.89 -7.31
C PRO A 8 -9.24 -17.87 -7.67
N PRO A 9 -9.82 -17.83 -8.88
CA PRO A 9 -10.95 -18.69 -9.25
C PRO A 9 -10.60 -20.18 -9.25
N GLU A 10 -11.34 -20.94 -8.45
CA GLU A 10 -11.14 -22.35 -8.18
C GLU A 10 -12.47 -23.13 -8.18
N ILE A 11 -12.36 -24.44 -8.38
CA ILE A 11 -13.46 -25.39 -8.32
C ILE A 11 -12.97 -26.67 -7.66
N GLY A 12 -13.81 -27.29 -6.84
CA GLY A 12 -13.47 -28.50 -6.13
C GLY A 12 -14.61 -29.48 -5.91
N VAL A 13 -14.25 -30.73 -5.62
CA VAL A 13 -15.17 -31.82 -5.30
C VAL A 13 -14.56 -32.67 -4.18
N ALA A 14 -15.36 -33.05 -3.18
CA ALA A 14 -14.90 -33.84 -2.02
C ALA A 14 -13.57 -33.33 -1.40
N GLY A 15 -13.44 -32.01 -1.24
CA GLY A 15 -12.23 -31.36 -0.69
C GLY A 15 -11.03 -31.24 -1.64
N ARG A 16 -11.09 -31.78 -2.86
CA ARG A 16 -10.00 -31.74 -3.86
C ARG A 16 -10.25 -30.69 -4.93
N LEU A 17 -9.22 -29.96 -5.32
CA LEU A 17 -9.25 -29.02 -6.46
C LEU A 17 -9.25 -29.76 -7.79
N LEU A 18 -10.03 -29.27 -8.77
CA LEU A 18 -9.96 -29.78 -10.14
C LEU A 18 -8.86 -29.05 -10.94
N PRO A 19 -8.14 -29.74 -11.85
CA PRO A 19 -6.91 -29.23 -12.45
C PRO A 19 -7.12 -28.26 -13.63
N ILE A 20 -7.69 -27.08 -13.37
CA ILE A 20 -7.80 -26.01 -14.38
C ILE A 20 -6.47 -25.25 -14.48
N ARG A 21 -5.58 -25.74 -15.34
CA ARG A 21 -4.20 -25.21 -15.48
C ARG A 21 -4.11 -23.85 -16.17
N ARG A 22 -4.98 -23.52 -17.13
CA ARG A 22 -4.85 -22.27 -17.91
C ARG A 22 -5.54 -21.09 -17.22
N ARG A 23 -4.82 -19.98 -17.02
CA ARG A 23 -5.32 -18.75 -16.36
C ARG A 23 -6.64 -18.22 -16.97
N ARG A 24 -6.76 -18.14 -18.30
CA ARG A 24 -8.02 -17.73 -18.96
C ARG A 24 -9.19 -18.68 -18.75
N GLU A 25 -8.94 -19.98 -18.52
CA GLU A 25 -9.99 -20.97 -18.23
C GLU A 25 -10.51 -20.82 -16.80
N ARG A 26 -9.63 -20.48 -15.84
CA ARG A 26 -10.03 -20.12 -14.47
C ARG A 26 -10.88 -18.86 -14.44
N TYR A 27 -10.52 -17.80 -15.18
CA TYR A 27 -11.37 -16.60 -15.27
C TYR A 27 -12.69 -16.86 -15.99
N LEU A 28 -12.71 -17.65 -17.07
CA LEU A 28 -13.95 -18.03 -17.75
C LEU A 28 -14.90 -18.77 -16.79
N LEU A 29 -14.38 -19.74 -16.04
CA LEU A 29 -15.13 -20.39 -14.97
C LEU A 29 -15.63 -19.37 -13.93
N GLY A 30 -14.76 -18.45 -13.50
CA GLY A 30 -15.10 -17.43 -12.51
C GLY A 30 -16.25 -16.53 -12.96
N ILE A 31 -16.23 -16.03 -14.21
CA ILE A 31 -17.32 -15.25 -14.80
C ILE A 31 -18.63 -16.07 -14.79
N LEU A 32 -18.57 -17.32 -15.26
CA LEU A 32 -19.73 -18.21 -15.30
C LEU A 32 -20.27 -18.57 -13.90
N ALA A 33 -19.42 -18.58 -12.87
CA ALA A 33 -19.82 -18.82 -11.49
C ALA A 33 -20.46 -17.58 -10.84
N LEU A 34 -19.99 -16.36 -11.13
CA LEU A 34 -20.67 -15.14 -10.69
C LEU A 34 -22.09 -15.06 -11.24
N ASP A 35 -22.23 -15.36 -12.54
CA ASP A 35 -23.50 -15.44 -13.25
C ASP A 35 -24.11 -16.85 -13.24
N ALA A 36 -23.86 -17.65 -12.20
CA ALA A 36 -24.45 -18.99 -12.09
C ALA A 36 -25.99 -18.92 -12.17
N ASN A 37 -26.57 -19.88 -12.91
CA ASN A 37 -27.97 -19.95 -13.31
C ASN A 37 -28.46 -18.81 -14.25
N ARG A 38 -27.55 -17.98 -14.79
CA ARG A 38 -27.85 -16.98 -15.82
C ARG A 38 -27.04 -17.25 -17.10
N ALA A 39 -27.54 -16.77 -18.24
CA ALA A 39 -26.88 -16.94 -19.53
C ALA A 39 -25.86 -15.82 -19.79
N VAL A 40 -24.58 -16.17 -19.93
CA VAL A 40 -23.52 -15.23 -20.30
C VAL A 40 -23.22 -15.36 -21.79
N SER A 41 -23.40 -14.28 -22.56
CA SER A 41 -23.20 -14.30 -24.01
C SER A 41 -21.72 -14.46 -24.39
N VAL A 42 -21.45 -15.07 -25.54
CA VAL A 42 -20.05 -15.21 -26.02
C VAL A 42 -19.37 -13.85 -26.22
N HIS A 43 -20.13 -12.83 -26.62
CA HIS A 43 -19.62 -11.46 -26.70
C HIS A 43 -19.20 -10.91 -25.33
N ARG A 44 -20.03 -11.07 -24.29
CA ARG A 44 -19.69 -10.63 -22.91
C ARG A 44 -18.47 -11.39 -22.36
N LEU A 45 -18.34 -12.68 -22.66
CA LEU A 45 -17.15 -13.46 -22.32
C LEU A 45 -15.89 -12.94 -23.05
N GLY A 46 -16.02 -12.52 -24.31
CA GLY A 46 -14.97 -11.83 -25.06
C GLY A 46 -14.54 -10.51 -24.39
N GLU A 47 -15.52 -9.66 -24.10
CA GLU A 47 -15.31 -8.35 -23.46
C GLU A 47 -14.61 -8.44 -22.10
N LEU A 48 -14.88 -9.48 -21.32
CA LEU A 48 -14.26 -9.68 -20.01
C LEU A 48 -12.87 -10.33 -20.10
N LEU A 49 -12.71 -11.39 -20.88
CA LEU A 49 -11.45 -12.17 -20.97
C LEU A 49 -10.32 -11.46 -21.73
N TRP A 50 -10.62 -10.40 -22.48
CA TRP A 50 -9.66 -9.60 -23.24
C TRP A 50 -9.78 -8.09 -22.98
N CYS A 51 -10.32 -7.68 -21.83
CA CYS A 51 -10.36 -6.28 -21.39
C CYS A 51 -11.05 -5.27 -22.35
N GLY A 52 -11.93 -5.73 -23.23
CA GLY A 52 -12.57 -4.90 -24.27
C GLY A 52 -11.78 -4.82 -25.59
N SER A 53 -10.77 -5.67 -25.78
CA SER A 53 -10.04 -5.83 -27.04
C SER A 53 -9.93 -7.30 -27.44
N PRO A 54 -11.07 -7.98 -27.71
CA PRO A 54 -11.07 -9.38 -28.13
C PRO A 54 -10.44 -9.56 -29.52
N PRO A 55 -9.68 -10.63 -29.77
CA PRO A 55 -9.20 -10.97 -31.12
C PRO A 55 -10.37 -11.39 -32.01
N GLU A 56 -10.20 -11.25 -33.33
CA GLU A 56 -11.23 -11.62 -34.34
C GLU A 56 -11.82 -13.03 -34.13
N ASN A 57 -10.97 -13.97 -33.71
CA ASN A 57 -11.36 -15.36 -33.48
C ASN A 57 -11.78 -15.67 -32.02
N ALA A 58 -12.06 -14.66 -31.19
CA ALA A 58 -12.41 -14.81 -29.77
C ALA A 58 -13.56 -15.80 -29.55
N ARG A 59 -14.60 -15.80 -30.40
CA ARG A 59 -15.71 -16.76 -30.35
C ARG A 59 -15.23 -18.22 -30.35
N ARG A 60 -14.29 -18.54 -31.26
CA ARG A 60 -13.68 -19.88 -31.39
C ARG A 60 -12.80 -20.21 -30.18
N ILE A 61 -12.08 -19.23 -29.63
CA ILE A 61 -11.27 -19.41 -28.43
C ILE A 61 -12.15 -19.68 -27.20
N VAL A 62 -13.23 -18.92 -27.00
CA VAL A 62 -14.20 -19.13 -25.91
C VAL A 62 -14.85 -20.51 -26.02
N GLN A 63 -15.32 -20.91 -27.21
CA GLN A 63 -15.84 -22.27 -27.46
C GLN A 63 -14.81 -23.36 -27.08
N SER A 64 -13.54 -23.16 -27.44
CA SER A 64 -12.46 -24.09 -27.10
C SER A 64 -12.18 -24.17 -25.59
N HIS A 65 -12.28 -23.04 -24.87
CA HIS A 65 -12.15 -23.02 -23.42
C HIS A 65 -13.35 -23.70 -22.73
N VAL A 66 -14.59 -23.44 -23.19
CA VAL A 66 -15.80 -24.13 -22.68
C VAL A 66 -15.75 -25.63 -22.92
N ALA A 67 -15.29 -26.08 -24.09
CA ALA A 67 -15.14 -27.51 -24.38
C ALA A 67 -14.16 -28.19 -23.40
N ARG A 68 -13.05 -27.54 -23.05
CA ARG A 68 -12.10 -28.03 -22.04
C ARG A 68 -12.68 -27.99 -20.62
N LEU A 69 -13.41 -26.95 -20.24
CA LEU A 69 -14.13 -26.90 -18.97
C LEU A 69 -15.16 -28.04 -18.87
N ARG A 70 -15.95 -28.29 -19.93
CA ARG A 70 -16.88 -29.43 -20.01
C ARG A 70 -16.19 -30.78 -19.86
N SER A 71 -15.02 -30.96 -20.50
CA SER A 71 -14.23 -32.19 -20.37
C SER A 71 -13.77 -32.42 -18.92
N VAL A 72 -13.31 -31.37 -18.23
CA VAL A 72 -12.90 -31.44 -16.82
C VAL A 72 -14.11 -31.70 -15.90
N LEU A 73 -15.22 -31.01 -16.11
CA LEU A 73 -16.47 -31.22 -15.35
C LEU A 73 -17.02 -32.64 -15.54
N GLY A 74 -17.03 -33.14 -16.77
CA GLY A 74 -17.49 -34.50 -17.11
C GLY A 74 -16.62 -35.59 -16.51
N ALA A 75 -15.29 -35.45 -16.57
CA ALA A 75 -14.33 -36.39 -15.96
C ALA A 75 -14.44 -36.47 -14.41
N HIS A 76 -15.06 -35.47 -13.78
CA HIS A 76 -15.34 -35.41 -12.35
C HIS A 76 -16.85 -35.49 -12.04
N GLU A 77 -17.64 -36.09 -12.95
CA GLU A 77 -19.06 -36.41 -12.78
C GLU A 77 -19.93 -35.23 -12.28
N SER A 78 -19.67 -34.01 -12.74
CA SER A 78 -20.29 -32.79 -12.21
C SER A 78 -21.83 -32.83 -12.14
N HIS A 79 -22.46 -33.54 -13.07
CA HIS A 79 -23.91 -33.77 -13.12
C HIS A 79 -24.45 -34.48 -11.86
N ARG A 80 -23.73 -35.48 -11.31
CA ARG A 80 -24.09 -36.13 -10.03
C ARG A 80 -24.00 -35.17 -8.85
N HIS A 81 -23.20 -34.12 -9.00
CA HIS A 81 -23.10 -33.02 -8.07
C HIS A 81 -24.00 -31.85 -8.44
N GLY A 82 -25.00 -32.00 -9.32
CA GLY A 82 -25.94 -30.93 -9.68
C GLY A 82 -25.25 -29.71 -10.32
N VAL A 83 -24.20 -29.95 -11.10
CA VAL A 83 -23.46 -28.93 -11.86
C VAL A 83 -23.48 -29.27 -13.35
N THR A 84 -24.07 -28.41 -14.17
CA THR A 84 -24.06 -28.51 -15.64
C THR A 84 -23.52 -27.22 -16.26
N LEU A 85 -22.89 -27.33 -17.43
CA LEU A 85 -22.42 -26.19 -18.22
C LEU A 85 -23.02 -26.28 -19.62
N GLU A 86 -24.15 -25.61 -19.81
CA GLU A 86 -25.02 -25.73 -20.98
C GLU A 86 -24.79 -24.59 -21.98
N THR A 87 -25.19 -24.82 -23.23
CA THR A 87 -25.18 -23.78 -24.27
C THR A 87 -26.62 -23.32 -24.44
N ASN A 88 -26.88 -22.04 -24.17
CA ASN A 88 -28.19 -21.43 -24.30
C ASN A 88 -28.12 -20.32 -25.35
N GLY A 89 -28.67 -20.58 -26.54
CA GLY A 89 -28.60 -19.69 -27.69
C GLY A 89 -27.18 -19.24 -28.01
N TYR A 90 -26.91 -17.95 -27.87
CA TYR A 90 -25.61 -17.30 -28.13
C TYR A 90 -24.71 -17.17 -26.88
N GLY A 91 -24.94 -17.98 -25.85
CA GLY A 91 -24.21 -17.94 -24.59
C GLY A 91 -24.08 -19.28 -23.89
N TYR A 92 -23.57 -19.24 -22.67
CA TYR A 92 -23.42 -20.40 -21.79
C TYR A 92 -24.05 -20.13 -20.43
N VAL A 93 -24.60 -21.18 -19.82
CA VAL A 93 -25.16 -21.17 -18.46
C VAL A 93 -24.38 -22.19 -17.64
N LEU A 94 -23.86 -21.77 -16.49
CA LEU A 94 -23.39 -22.70 -15.47
C LEU A 94 -24.52 -22.88 -14.45
N THR A 95 -25.19 -24.03 -14.48
CA THR A 95 -26.27 -24.35 -13.56
C THR A 95 -25.67 -24.97 -12.29
N THR A 96 -25.95 -24.40 -11.13
CA THR A 96 -25.56 -24.92 -9.82
C THR A 96 -26.41 -24.29 -8.73
N ASP A 97 -26.62 -25.02 -7.64
CA ASP A 97 -27.06 -24.47 -6.35
C ASP A 97 -26.19 -23.25 -5.95
N PRO A 98 -26.79 -22.05 -5.71
CA PRO A 98 -26.08 -20.82 -5.35
C PRO A 98 -25.19 -20.91 -4.10
N ASP A 99 -25.56 -21.71 -3.10
CA ASP A 99 -24.78 -21.82 -1.85
C ASP A 99 -23.42 -22.50 -2.08
N ARG A 100 -23.21 -23.08 -3.26
CA ARG A 100 -21.94 -23.69 -3.70
C ARG A 100 -21.00 -22.71 -4.39
N VAL A 101 -21.44 -21.47 -4.64
CA VAL A 101 -20.61 -20.37 -5.14
C VAL A 101 -20.37 -19.39 -3.98
N ASP A 102 -19.14 -19.28 -3.53
CA ASP A 102 -18.77 -18.40 -2.40
C ASP A 102 -19.24 -16.95 -2.58
N ALA A 103 -19.16 -16.37 -3.78
CA ALA A 103 -19.64 -15.02 -4.07
C ALA A 103 -21.16 -14.86 -3.99
N GLN A 104 -21.95 -15.87 -4.39
CA GLN A 104 -23.41 -15.82 -4.26
C GLN A 104 -23.81 -16.00 -2.79
N ARG A 105 -23.18 -16.94 -2.08
CA ARG A 105 -23.33 -17.12 -0.63
C ARG A 105 -22.95 -15.85 0.16
N PHE A 106 -21.87 -15.16 -0.24
CA PHE A 106 -21.45 -13.88 0.34
C PHE A 106 -22.55 -12.82 0.20
N GLN A 107 -23.07 -12.60 -1.02
CA GLN A 107 -24.17 -11.66 -1.26
C GLN A 107 -25.43 -12.02 -0.46
N THR A 108 -25.78 -13.30 -0.36
CA THR A 108 -26.91 -13.78 0.46
C THR A 108 -26.70 -13.50 1.95
N LEU A 109 -25.48 -13.66 2.48
CA LEU A 109 -25.17 -13.33 3.87
C LEU A 109 -25.25 -11.82 4.13
N LEU A 110 -24.74 -10.97 3.21
CA LEU A 110 -24.87 -9.52 3.32
C LEU A 110 -26.35 -9.08 3.34
N ALA A 111 -27.16 -9.59 2.40
CA ALA A 111 -28.59 -9.26 2.32
C ALA A 111 -29.36 -9.66 3.59
N ARG A 112 -29.04 -10.83 4.18
CA ARG A 112 -29.60 -11.25 5.47
C ARG A 112 -29.15 -10.37 6.62
N ALA A 113 -27.90 -9.93 6.63
CA ALA A 113 -27.35 -9.08 7.70
C ALA A 113 -28.05 -7.72 7.76
N THR A 114 -28.42 -7.12 6.62
CA THR A 114 -29.17 -5.86 6.54
C THR A 114 -30.50 -5.91 7.31
N ALA A 115 -31.23 -7.03 7.22
CA ALA A 115 -32.53 -7.21 7.89
C ALA A 115 -32.42 -7.78 9.32
N SER A 116 -31.21 -8.13 9.78
CA SER A 116 -30.97 -8.73 11.10
C SER A 116 -30.78 -7.68 12.20
N ASP A 117 -31.02 -8.08 13.45
CA ASP A 117 -30.61 -7.33 14.65
C ASP A 117 -29.08 -7.23 14.76
N LEU A 118 -28.60 -6.36 15.66
CA LEU A 118 -27.18 -5.97 15.70
C LEU A 118 -26.21 -7.13 15.96
N GLY A 119 -26.57 -8.07 16.85
CA GLY A 119 -25.73 -9.23 17.17
C GLY A 119 -25.65 -10.24 16.03
N VAL A 120 -26.82 -10.61 15.48
CA VAL A 120 -26.89 -11.53 14.33
C VAL A 120 -26.25 -10.91 13.08
N ARG A 121 -26.44 -9.60 12.86
CA ARG A 121 -25.79 -8.84 11.78
C ARG A 121 -24.27 -8.93 11.86
N ALA A 122 -23.66 -8.69 13.02
CA ALA A 122 -22.22 -8.78 13.19
C ALA A 122 -21.68 -10.20 12.87
N GLY A 123 -22.38 -11.24 13.34
CA GLY A 123 -22.03 -12.64 13.06
C GLY A 123 -22.17 -13.03 11.58
N LEU A 124 -23.24 -12.59 10.91
CA LEU A 124 -23.46 -12.82 9.47
C LEU A 124 -22.40 -12.11 8.61
N LEU A 125 -22.07 -10.86 8.93
CA LEU A 125 -21.04 -10.09 8.20
C LEU A 125 -19.66 -10.70 8.39
N ARG A 126 -19.29 -11.13 9.61
CA ARG A 126 -18.04 -11.89 9.85
C ARG A 126 -18.01 -13.16 9.01
N THR A 127 -19.07 -13.97 9.07
CA THR A 127 -19.20 -15.22 8.29
C THR A 127 -19.09 -14.98 6.78
N ALA A 128 -19.56 -13.83 6.28
CA ALA A 128 -19.43 -13.44 4.89
C ALA A 128 -17.98 -13.07 4.54
N LEU A 129 -17.32 -12.26 5.38
CA LEU A 129 -15.93 -11.85 5.20
C LEU A 129 -14.97 -13.05 5.25
N ASP A 130 -15.24 -14.05 6.10
CA ASP A 130 -14.45 -15.29 6.23
C ASP A 130 -14.52 -16.21 4.98
N LEU A 131 -15.40 -15.93 4.01
CA LEU A 131 -15.41 -16.63 2.71
C LEU A 131 -14.27 -16.18 1.78
N TRP A 132 -13.68 -15.02 2.04
CA TRP A 132 -12.59 -14.47 1.24
C TRP A 132 -11.24 -15.10 1.58
N ARG A 133 -10.40 -15.29 0.55
CA ARG A 133 -9.13 -16.01 0.69
C ARG A 133 -7.95 -15.14 0.28
N GLU A 134 -7.10 -14.88 1.25
CA GLU A 134 -5.83 -14.16 1.08
C GLU A 134 -4.84 -14.96 0.20
N PRO A 135 -3.89 -14.31 -0.51
CA PRO A 135 -3.60 -12.87 -0.45
C PRO A 135 -4.61 -12.00 -1.23
N LEU A 136 -5.06 -10.93 -0.59
CA LEU A 136 -5.74 -9.82 -1.24
C LEU A 136 -4.92 -8.52 -1.14
N PRO A 137 -4.97 -7.68 -2.19
CA PRO A 137 -5.43 -8.01 -3.54
C PRO A 137 -4.39 -8.88 -4.31
N PRO A 138 -4.76 -9.50 -5.43
CA PRO A 138 -3.76 -9.97 -6.39
C PRO A 138 -2.91 -8.78 -6.91
N PRO A 139 -1.67 -9.02 -7.37
CA PRO A 139 -0.76 -7.96 -7.76
C PRO A 139 -1.35 -7.08 -8.89
N PRO A 140 -0.96 -5.78 -9.01
CA PRO A 140 -1.62 -4.83 -9.92
C PRO A 140 -1.65 -5.25 -11.41
N GLU A 141 -0.70 -6.08 -11.83
CA GLU A 141 -0.64 -6.78 -13.12
C GLU A 141 -1.82 -7.74 -13.39
N GLU A 142 -2.64 -8.06 -12.38
CA GLU A 142 -3.82 -8.92 -12.50
C GLU A 142 -5.07 -8.17 -13.02
N VAL A 143 -4.90 -7.36 -14.08
CA VAL A 143 -5.95 -6.51 -14.71
C VAL A 143 -7.26 -7.28 -15.00
N LEU A 144 -7.16 -8.54 -15.43
CA LEU A 144 -8.33 -9.40 -15.66
C LEU A 144 -9.13 -9.68 -14.38
N TRP A 145 -8.47 -9.83 -13.24
CA TRP A 145 -9.14 -10.01 -11.95
C TRP A 145 -9.91 -8.74 -11.59
N TRP A 146 -9.27 -7.57 -11.67
CA TRP A 146 -9.92 -6.29 -11.38
C TRP A 146 -11.14 -6.02 -12.26
N ARG A 147 -11.08 -6.34 -13.56
CA ARG A 147 -12.23 -6.18 -14.48
C ARG A 147 -13.40 -7.11 -14.17
N ILE A 148 -13.14 -8.31 -13.66
CA ILE A 148 -14.17 -9.34 -13.43
C ILE A 148 -14.73 -9.29 -11.99
N PHE A 149 -13.85 -9.09 -11.01
CA PHE A 149 -14.15 -9.21 -9.57
C PHE A 149 -13.99 -7.91 -8.78
N GLY A 150 -13.55 -6.80 -9.38
CA GLY A 150 -13.32 -5.54 -8.67
C GLY A 150 -14.55 -5.01 -7.92
N HIS A 151 -15.76 -5.23 -8.46
CA HIS A 151 -17.00 -4.91 -7.74
C HIS A 151 -17.17 -5.70 -6.43
N LEU A 152 -16.65 -6.93 -6.34
CA LEU A 152 -16.69 -7.73 -5.12
C LEU A 152 -15.72 -7.18 -4.07
N ASP A 153 -14.57 -6.62 -4.46
CA ASP A 153 -13.65 -5.92 -3.55
C ASP A 153 -14.32 -4.68 -2.96
N GLU A 154 -15.06 -3.91 -3.77
CA GLU A 154 -15.86 -2.78 -3.27
C GLU A 154 -16.96 -3.23 -2.29
N LEU A 155 -17.64 -4.36 -2.56
CA LEU A 155 -18.61 -4.98 -1.63
C LEU A 155 -17.95 -5.50 -0.35
N ARG A 156 -16.73 -6.05 -0.43
CA ARG A 156 -15.93 -6.48 0.75
C ARG A 156 -15.56 -5.30 1.63
N ALA A 157 -15.08 -4.20 1.04
CA ALA A 157 -14.78 -2.98 1.78
C ALA A 157 -16.04 -2.43 2.50
N THR A 158 -17.19 -2.40 1.83
CA THR A 158 -18.47 -2.02 2.47
C THR A 158 -18.92 -3.03 3.55
N ALA A 159 -18.74 -4.33 3.34
CA ALA A 159 -19.04 -5.35 4.35
C ALA A 159 -18.14 -5.22 5.60
N TYR A 160 -16.87 -4.84 5.44
CA TYR A 160 -16.00 -4.47 6.55
C TYR A 160 -16.50 -3.22 7.27
N GLU A 161 -16.89 -2.17 6.54
CA GLU A 161 -17.43 -0.95 7.15
C GLU A 161 -18.66 -1.24 8.01
N ASP A 162 -19.59 -2.06 7.52
CA ASP A 162 -20.82 -2.39 8.23
C ASP A 162 -20.56 -3.37 9.39
N TRP A 163 -19.58 -4.27 9.27
CA TRP A 163 -19.17 -5.17 10.35
C TRP A 163 -18.51 -4.40 11.50
N ILE A 164 -17.59 -3.48 11.18
CA ILE A 164 -16.98 -2.59 12.18
C ILE A 164 -18.05 -1.69 12.81
N ALA A 165 -18.94 -1.09 12.01
CA ALA A 165 -20.00 -0.23 12.53
C ALA A 165 -20.93 -0.98 13.49
N ALA A 166 -21.20 -2.27 13.22
CA ALA A 166 -21.98 -3.12 14.13
C ALA A 166 -21.21 -3.42 15.43
N GLY A 167 -19.93 -3.78 15.35
CA GLY A 167 -19.10 -4.05 16.54
C GLY A 167 -18.85 -2.82 17.41
N LEU A 168 -18.70 -1.63 16.81
CA LEU A 168 -18.63 -0.37 17.56
C LEU A 168 -19.92 -0.07 18.33
N GLN A 169 -21.09 -0.34 17.74
CA GLN A 169 -22.38 -0.21 18.44
C GLN A 169 -22.58 -1.26 19.55
N LEU A 170 -21.92 -2.42 19.46
CA LEU A 170 -21.89 -3.44 20.52
C LEU A 170 -20.87 -3.12 21.64
N GLY A 171 -20.05 -2.08 21.48
CA GLY A 171 -19.02 -1.70 22.45
C GLY A 171 -17.69 -2.44 22.31
N ASP A 172 -17.49 -3.25 21.26
CA ASP A 172 -16.25 -4.03 21.03
C ASP A 172 -15.08 -3.17 20.47
N GLY A 173 -15.14 -1.84 20.58
CA GLY A 173 -14.22 -0.90 19.90
C GLY A 173 -12.73 -1.20 20.09
N ASP A 174 -12.29 -1.40 21.34
CA ASP A 174 -10.88 -1.70 21.65
C ASP A 174 -10.35 -2.96 20.94
N ARG A 175 -11.21 -3.99 20.84
CA ARG A 175 -10.88 -5.26 20.17
C ARG A 175 -10.77 -5.11 18.66
N LEU A 176 -11.43 -4.09 18.08
CA LEU A 176 -11.42 -3.81 16.65
C LEU A 176 -10.24 -2.94 16.21
N ILE A 177 -9.52 -2.26 17.12
CA ILE A 177 -8.41 -1.35 16.77
C ILE A 177 -7.34 -2.00 15.87
N PRO A 178 -6.84 -3.23 16.12
CA PRO A 178 -5.81 -3.84 15.28
C PRO A 178 -6.31 -4.15 13.86
N GLU A 179 -7.56 -4.60 13.75
CA GLU A 179 -8.20 -4.92 12.48
C GLU A 179 -8.56 -3.65 11.70
N LEU A 180 -8.99 -2.59 12.38
CA LEU A 180 -9.18 -1.26 11.80
C LEU A 180 -7.87 -0.68 11.26
N ALA A 181 -6.76 -0.84 11.98
CA ALA A 181 -5.43 -0.42 11.50
C ALA A 181 -5.04 -1.16 10.22
N ARG A 182 -5.26 -2.49 10.17
CA ARG A 182 -5.05 -3.31 8.96
C ARG A 182 -5.93 -2.85 7.80
N LEU A 183 -7.21 -2.62 8.04
CA LEU A 183 -8.18 -2.22 7.02
C LEU A 183 -7.92 -0.81 6.48
N VAL A 184 -7.51 0.14 7.31
CA VAL A 184 -7.08 1.48 6.86
C VAL A 184 -5.77 1.41 6.05
N GLY A 185 -4.88 0.45 6.33
CA GLY A 185 -3.71 0.19 5.48
C GLY A 185 -4.05 -0.37 4.10
N ILE A 186 -5.10 -1.20 3.98
CA ILE A 186 -5.54 -1.81 2.71
C ILE A 186 -6.44 -0.86 1.91
N TYR A 187 -7.28 -0.08 2.60
CA TYR A 187 -8.28 0.80 2.00
C TYR A 187 -8.12 2.26 2.50
N PRO A 188 -6.96 2.92 2.30
CA PRO A 188 -6.65 4.22 2.90
C PRO A 188 -7.56 5.37 2.41
N THR A 189 -8.15 5.23 1.22
CA THR A 189 -9.10 6.20 0.65
C THR A 189 -10.55 5.99 1.12
N ARG A 190 -10.86 4.91 1.85
CA ARG A 190 -12.19 4.69 2.45
C ARG A 190 -12.31 5.48 3.75
N GLU A 191 -12.62 6.78 3.65
CA GLU A 191 -12.73 7.71 4.78
C GLU A 191 -13.57 7.20 5.96
N ARG A 192 -14.64 6.43 5.71
CA ARG A 192 -15.48 5.84 6.77
C ARG A 192 -14.71 4.83 7.65
N LEU A 193 -13.79 4.04 7.08
CA LEU A 193 -12.91 3.17 7.86
C LEU A 193 -11.91 3.99 8.71
N VAL A 194 -11.40 5.09 8.15
CA VAL A 194 -10.51 6.01 8.88
C VAL A 194 -11.26 6.68 10.04
N GLU A 195 -12.47 7.20 9.81
CA GLU A 195 -13.33 7.79 10.85
C GLU A 195 -13.60 6.79 11.98
N MET A 196 -13.95 5.54 11.66
CA MET A 196 -14.19 4.49 12.66
C MET A 196 -12.91 4.08 13.40
N HIS A 197 -11.75 4.09 12.75
CA HIS A 197 -10.46 3.86 13.40
C HIS A 197 -10.13 4.99 14.39
N MET A 198 -10.37 6.25 14.00
CA MET A 198 -10.21 7.42 14.87
C MET A 198 -11.13 7.35 16.09
N ILE A 199 -12.40 6.97 15.90
CA ILE A 199 -13.37 6.79 17.01
C ILE A 199 -12.92 5.71 17.98
N ALA A 200 -12.48 4.55 17.49
CA ALA A 200 -12.00 3.46 18.34
C ALA A 200 -10.73 3.85 19.13
N LEU A 201 -9.79 4.56 18.48
CA LEU A 201 -8.59 5.08 19.12
C LEU A 201 -8.90 6.20 20.14
N GLU A 202 -9.84 7.10 19.84
CA GLU A 202 -10.33 8.14 20.76
C GLU A 202 -10.92 7.51 22.02
N ALA A 203 -11.80 6.51 21.89
CA ALA A 203 -12.40 5.78 23.00
C ALA A 203 -11.36 5.06 23.89
N ALA A 204 -10.30 4.52 23.27
CA ALA A 204 -9.17 3.89 23.97
C ALA A 204 -8.16 4.90 24.58
N GLY A 205 -8.44 6.22 24.53
CA GLY A 205 -7.53 7.28 25.01
C GLY A 205 -6.30 7.54 24.14
N ARG A 206 -6.26 7.00 22.91
CA ARG A 206 -5.14 7.05 21.96
C ARG A 206 -5.32 8.15 20.91
N SER A 207 -5.67 9.36 21.37
CA SER A 207 -5.97 10.51 20.50
C SER A 207 -4.83 10.89 19.54
N ALA A 208 -3.56 10.69 19.93
CA ALA A 208 -2.41 10.93 19.07
C ALA A 208 -2.39 9.97 17.85
N ASP A 209 -2.68 8.69 18.07
CA ASP A 209 -2.76 7.69 17.01
C ASP A 209 -3.94 7.97 16.06
N ALA A 210 -5.05 8.47 16.59
CA ALA A 210 -6.21 8.88 15.80
C ALA A 210 -5.86 10.04 14.85
N LEU A 211 -5.15 11.06 15.34
CA LEU A 211 -4.67 12.17 14.51
C LEU A 211 -3.61 11.70 13.49
N ALA A 212 -2.76 10.74 13.85
CA ALA A 212 -1.82 10.11 12.90
C ALA A 212 -2.55 9.30 11.81
N ALA A 213 -3.67 8.64 12.12
CA ALA A 213 -4.51 7.96 11.14
C ALA A 213 -5.16 8.96 10.16
N TYR A 214 -5.67 10.09 10.66
CA TYR A 214 -6.14 11.19 9.80
C TYR A 214 -5.02 11.70 8.88
N ALA A 215 -3.83 11.98 9.42
CA ALA A 215 -2.72 12.53 8.65
C ALA A 215 -2.28 11.61 7.49
N ARG A 216 -2.25 10.29 7.73
CA ARG A 216 -1.99 9.30 6.66
C ARG A 216 -3.07 9.31 5.58
N ALA A 217 -4.35 9.35 5.97
CA ALA A 217 -5.45 9.41 5.01
C ALA A 217 -5.47 10.72 4.22
N HIS A 218 -5.18 11.85 4.87
CA HIS A 218 -5.05 13.16 4.22
C HIS A 218 -3.92 13.16 3.18
N ALA A 219 -2.73 12.64 3.53
CA ALA A 219 -1.61 12.54 2.60
C ALA A 219 -1.92 11.68 1.37
N VAL A 220 -2.65 10.57 1.55
CA VAL A 220 -3.11 9.71 0.45
C VAL A 220 -4.16 10.41 -0.42
N LEU A 221 -5.19 11.02 0.17
CA LEU A 221 -6.28 11.67 -0.56
C LEU A 221 -5.79 12.90 -1.36
N SER A 222 -4.96 13.74 -0.72
CA SER A 222 -4.37 14.92 -1.38
C SER A 222 -3.29 14.56 -2.39
N GLY A 223 -2.40 13.61 -2.07
CA GLY A 223 -1.27 13.22 -2.92
C GLY A 223 -1.65 12.34 -4.11
N GLU A 224 -2.52 11.34 -3.92
CA GLU A 224 -2.86 10.36 -4.96
C GLU A 224 -4.08 10.78 -5.80
N LEU A 225 -5.06 11.46 -5.19
CA LEU A 225 -6.33 11.81 -5.83
C LEU A 225 -6.50 13.33 -6.06
N GLY A 226 -5.66 14.17 -5.46
CA GLY A 226 -5.81 15.63 -5.54
C GLY A 226 -7.07 16.15 -4.84
N ILE A 227 -7.59 15.42 -3.85
CA ILE A 227 -8.80 15.80 -3.10
C ILE A 227 -8.53 15.95 -1.61
N GLU A 228 -9.17 16.95 -1.01
CA GLU A 228 -9.21 17.10 0.45
C GLU A 228 -10.16 16.08 1.07
N PRO A 229 -9.91 15.60 2.31
CA PRO A 229 -10.83 14.75 3.04
C PRO A 229 -12.23 15.36 3.19
N GLY A 230 -13.24 14.51 3.15
CA GLY A 230 -14.64 14.84 3.35
C GLY A 230 -14.91 15.55 4.69
N PRO A 231 -16.07 16.24 4.80
CA PRO A 231 -16.41 17.03 5.98
C PRO A 231 -16.42 16.20 7.26
N ARG A 232 -16.97 14.97 7.23
CA ARG A 232 -17.03 14.07 8.39
C ARG A 232 -15.66 13.77 9.00
N LEU A 233 -14.67 13.49 8.15
CA LEU A 233 -13.33 13.11 8.60
C LEU A 233 -12.57 14.33 9.17
N ARG A 234 -12.77 15.52 8.56
CA ARG A 234 -12.25 16.81 9.08
C ARG A 234 -12.93 17.22 10.40
N GLU A 235 -14.23 17.07 10.51
CA GLU A 235 -15.00 17.32 11.74
C GLU A 235 -14.53 16.42 12.88
N ARG A 236 -14.26 15.13 12.61
CA ARG A 236 -13.68 14.19 13.58
C ARG A 236 -12.29 14.64 14.05
N GLN A 237 -11.41 15.06 13.14
CA GLN A 237 -10.09 15.61 13.50
C GLN A 237 -10.21 16.83 14.41
N LEU A 238 -11.07 17.79 14.05
CA LEU A 238 -11.31 19.01 14.84
C LEU A 238 -11.92 18.72 16.21
N ALA A 239 -12.80 17.73 16.32
CA ALA A 239 -13.37 17.28 17.59
C ALA A 239 -12.29 16.75 18.55
N ILE A 240 -11.37 15.92 18.04
CA ILE A 240 -10.26 15.36 18.84
C ILE A 240 -9.31 16.48 19.29
N LEU A 241 -8.89 17.37 18.37
CA LEU A 241 -7.99 18.48 18.69
C LEU A 241 -8.55 19.42 19.78
N ARG A 242 -9.87 19.69 19.76
CA ARG A 242 -10.55 20.49 20.79
C ARG A 242 -10.55 19.79 22.15
N GLN A 243 -10.74 18.48 22.18
CA GLN A 243 -10.71 17.69 23.42
C GLN A 243 -9.30 17.60 24.01
N THR A 244 -8.27 17.31 23.19
CA THR A 244 -6.89 17.23 23.67
C THR A 244 -6.39 18.59 24.18
N GLY A 245 -6.67 19.69 23.46
CA GLY A 245 -6.31 21.04 23.91
C GLY A 245 -7.01 21.46 25.21
N ARG A 246 -8.25 20.99 25.44
CA ARG A 246 -8.95 21.17 26.71
C ARG A 246 -8.31 20.35 27.84
N ALA A 247 -8.00 19.08 27.59
CA ALA A 247 -7.36 18.20 28.58
C ALA A 247 -5.98 18.74 29.02
N ASP A 248 -5.18 19.26 28.09
CA ASP A 248 -3.90 19.92 28.40
C ASP A 248 -4.11 21.21 29.20
N SER A 249 -5.09 22.04 28.83
CA SER A 249 -5.44 23.26 29.58
C SER A 249 -5.86 22.95 31.02
N GLU A 250 -6.70 21.93 31.23
CA GLU A 250 -7.13 21.48 32.55
C GLU A 250 -6.00 20.78 33.34
N ARG A 251 -4.98 20.22 32.66
CA ARG A 251 -3.77 19.68 33.29
C ARG A 251 -2.83 20.79 33.74
N VAL A 252 -2.58 21.79 32.89
CA VAL A 252 -1.78 22.99 33.23
C VAL A 252 -2.44 23.78 34.35
N ALA A 253 -3.77 23.97 34.32
CA ALA A 253 -4.50 24.63 35.39
C ALA A 253 -4.38 23.89 36.74
N ARG A 254 -4.38 22.56 36.76
CA ARG A 254 -4.15 21.77 37.99
C ARG A 254 -2.73 21.88 38.52
N VAL A 255 -1.72 21.84 37.64
CA VAL A 255 -0.30 22.03 38.03
C VAL A 255 -0.10 23.44 38.62
N ASN A 256 -0.63 24.47 37.95
CA ASN A 256 -0.52 25.85 38.40
C ASN A 256 -1.35 26.11 39.67
N GLY A 257 -2.50 25.47 39.83
CA GLY A 257 -3.32 25.53 41.05
C GLY A 257 -2.62 24.88 42.26
N ALA A 258 -2.00 23.72 42.07
CA ALA A 258 -1.20 23.07 43.12
C ALA A 258 0.04 23.91 43.51
N ALA A 259 0.71 24.52 42.53
CA ALA A 259 1.80 25.46 42.79
C ALA A 259 1.32 26.72 43.55
N ALA A 260 0.16 27.28 43.18
CA ALA A 260 -0.44 28.41 43.89
C ALA A 260 -0.84 28.08 45.33
N SER A 261 -1.38 26.88 45.59
CA SER A 261 -1.63 26.40 46.96
C SER A 261 -0.35 26.16 47.77
N THR A 262 0.80 25.97 47.12
CA THR A 262 2.10 25.82 47.80
C THR A 262 2.75 27.18 48.13
N LEU A 263 2.35 28.26 47.44
CA LEU A 263 2.79 29.64 47.70
C LEU A 263 1.82 30.43 48.61
N GLY A 264 0.76 29.77 49.10
CA GLY A 264 -0.30 30.36 49.92
C GLY A 264 0.02 30.56 51.41
N ALA A 265 1.18 31.11 51.75
CA ALA A 265 1.48 31.57 53.11
C ALA A 265 2.40 32.80 53.08
N PRO A 266 2.02 33.95 53.67
CA PRO A 266 2.87 35.14 53.69
C PRO A 266 4.03 34.94 54.66
N ALA A 267 5.19 34.53 54.13
CA ALA A 267 6.42 34.43 54.89
C ALA A 267 6.87 35.82 55.38
N ARG A 268 6.80 36.02 56.69
CA ARG A 268 7.30 37.20 57.42
C ARG A 268 8.80 37.41 57.11
N PRO A 269 9.26 38.63 56.82
CA PRO A 269 10.64 38.86 56.39
C PRO A 269 11.63 38.58 57.52
N ALA A 270 12.62 37.73 57.25
CA ALA A 270 13.79 37.46 58.08
C ALA A 270 15.06 38.02 57.40
N PRO A 271 16.09 38.44 58.16
CA PRO A 271 17.17 39.28 57.64
C PRO A 271 18.21 38.52 56.80
N ALA A 272 18.90 39.26 55.94
CA ALA A 272 19.84 38.73 54.96
C ALA A 272 21.15 38.19 55.59
N PRO A 273 21.70 37.05 55.12
CA PRO A 273 23.03 36.59 55.49
C PRO A 273 24.13 37.35 54.72
N GLN A 274 25.23 37.63 55.42
CA GLN A 274 26.37 38.38 54.87
C GLN A 274 27.23 37.52 53.93
N ARG A 275 27.84 38.18 52.93
CA ARG A 275 28.80 37.55 52.00
C ARG A 275 30.17 37.39 52.65
N SER A 276 30.67 36.17 52.78
CA SER A 276 32.10 35.90 52.99
C SER A 276 32.78 35.57 51.64
N ARG A 277 33.89 36.25 51.33
CA ARG A 277 34.66 36.10 50.07
C ARG A 277 35.79 35.08 50.23
N SER A 278 35.95 34.21 49.22
CA SER A 278 37.22 33.61 48.77
C SER A 278 36.92 32.95 47.41
N SER A 279 37.51 33.24 46.24
CA SER A 279 38.83 33.76 45.85
C SER A 279 39.95 32.72 45.69
N VAL A 280 39.81 31.85 44.69
CA VAL A 280 40.95 31.38 43.86
C VAL A 280 40.48 31.28 42.40
N ALA A 281 41.38 31.63 41.46
CA ALA A 281 41.26 31.48 40.00
C ALA A 281 42.69 31.22 39.45
N PRO A 282 42.89 31.01 38.14
CA PRO A 282 42.18 30.15 37.19
C PRO A 282 43.14 29.13 36.52
N ALA A 283 42.63 28.10 35.84
CA ALA A 283 43.46 27.28 34.93
C ALA A 283 42.65 26.74 33.71
N GLU A 284 43.02 27.28 32.57
CA GLU A 284 42.91 26.86 31.16
C GLU A 284 42.32 25.47 30.79
N THR A 285 41.46 25.51 29.77
CA THR A 285 41.14 24.39 28.84
C THR A 285 42.42 23.90 28.13
N PRO A 286 42.47 22.62 27.72
CA PRO A 286 42.31 22.40 26.28
C PRO A 286 41.43 21.20 25.92
N ALA A 287 40.87 21.24 24.71
CA ALA A 287 40.09 20.15 24.14
C ALA A 287 40.98 19.01 23.64
N ARG A 288 40.50 17.75 23.79
CA ARG A 288 40.79 16.70 22.81
C ARG A 288 39.67 15.66 22.76
N ARG A 289 39.43 15.16 21.54
CA ARG A 289 38.61 13.97 21.26
C ARG A 289 39.33 12.74 21.81
N ASP A 290 38.57 11.75 22.25
CA ASP A 290 38.80 10.37 21.83
C ASP A 290 37.50 9.54 21.90
N THR A 291 37.48 8.42 21.18
CA THR A 291 36.27 7.65 20.85
C THR A 291 36.32 6.24 21.43
N VAL A 292 35.26 5.78 22.12
CA VAL A 292 35.00 4.34 22.33
C VAL A 292 33.50 4.01 22.29
N ARG A 293 33.08 3.43 21.17
CA ARG A 293 32.24 2.22 21.01
C ARG A 293 31.05 1.97 21.97
N SER A 294 29.85 2.14 21.41
CA SER A 294 28.64 1.30 21.49
C SER A 294 28.32 0.49 22.76
N ALA A 295 27.13 0.77 23.30
CA ALA A 295 26.25 -0.23 23.93
C ALA A 295 24.89 -0.22 23.23
N THR A 296 24.28 -1.39 23.07
CA THR A 296 23.07 -1.66 22.28
C THR A 296 21.80 -1.25 23.03
N GLY A 297 20.82 -0.64 22.35
CA GLY A 297 19.46 -0.43 22.89
C GLY A 297 18.66 0.66 22.17
N ASP A 298 17.39 0.33 21.89
CA ASP A 298 16.30 1.17 21.38
C ASP A 298 16.42 1.96 20.06
N GLN A 299 15.35 1.82 19.25
CA GLN A 299 14.99 2.74 18.18
C GLN A 299 14.29 3.97 18.77
N PRO A 300 14.50 5.16 18.19
CA PRO A 300 13.49 6.21 18.18
C PRO A 300 12.98 6.46 16.76
N ALA A 301 11.65 6.52 16.61
CA ALA A 301 11.01 7.01 15.39
C ALA A 301 11.22 8.53 15.25
N ILE A 302 11.34 9.03 14.02
CA ILE A 302 11.43 10.47 13.72
C ILE A 302 10.33 10.85 12.74
N THR A 303 9.51 11.82 13.15
CA THR A 303 8.48 12.48 12.34
C THR A 303 9.13 13.50 11.40
N VAL A 304 8.63 13.60 10.15
CA VAL A 304 8.97 14.71 9.24
C VAL A 304 7.67 15.37 8.76
N THR A 305 7.64 16.70 8.82
CA THR A 305 6.51 17.56 8.47
C THR A 305 6.78 18.27 7.14
N ALA A 306 5.78 18.43 6.27
CA ALA A 306 5.86 19.26 5.07
C ALA A 306 4.54 20.03 4.78
N VAL A 307 4.70 21.23 4.21
CA VAL A 307 3.73 22.29 3.83
C VAL A 307 4.38 23.04 2.63
N PRO A 308 3.72 23.73 1.66
CA PRO A 308 2.29 23.99 1.31
C PRO A 308 1.87 23.28 -0.02
N GLY A 309 0.75 23.55 -0.74
CA GLY A 309 -0.47 24.36 -0.49
C GLY A 309 -1.14 24.95 -1.77
N THR A 310 -2.36 25.50 -1.62
CA THR A 310 -3.19 26.35 -2.55
C THR A 310 -3.73 25.82 -3.91
N ASP A 311 -5.07 25.86 -4.01
CA ASP A 311 -5.92 26.25 -5.16
C ASP A 311 -6.40 25.23 -6.25
N THR A 312 -7.43 24.46 -5.88
CA THR A 312 -8.78 24.23 -6.53
C THR A 312 -9.04 24.49 -8.04
N PRO A 313 -10.10 23.88 -8.65
CA PRO A 313 -10.52 22.46 -8.64
C PRO A 313 -11.02 21.96 -10.05
N GLY A 314 -11.16 20.65 -10.31
CA GLY A 314 -11.79 20.22 -11.57
C GLY A 314 -11.84 18.74 -11.96
N THR A 315 -12.67 17.94 -11.29
CA THR A 315 -13.43 16.77 -11.79
C THR A 315 -12.91 16.00 -13.04
N VAL A 316 -12.24 14.85 -12.83
CA VAL A 316 -12.46 13.61 -13.62
C VAL A 316 -12.21 12.40 -12.71
N GLY A 317 -13.08 11.38 -12.76
CA GLY A 317 -12.88 10.13 -12.02
C GLY A 317 -11.67 9.33 -12.55
N THR A 318 -10.58 9.31 -11.79
CA THR A 318 -9.34 8.62 -12.15
C THR A 318 -9.38 7.15 -11.77
N SER A 319 -9.49 6.29 -12.79
CA SER A 319 -9.53 4.82 -12.66
C SER A 319 -8.38 4.24 -11.80
N ARG A 320 -8.63 3.12 -11.10
CA ARG A 320 -7.66 2.38 -10.25
C ARG A 320 -6.31 2.05 -10.92
N ALA A 321 -6.23 2.10 -12.26
CA ALA A 321 -4.96 2.00 -13.00
C ALA A 321 -4.03 3.22 -12.83
N ALA A 322 -4.54 4.41 -12.49
CA ALA A 322 -3.74 5.57 -12.13
C ALA A 322 -3.14 5.40 -10.72
N LEU A 323 -3.96 4.97 -9.76
CA LEU A 323 -3.53 4.59 -8.40
C LEU A 323 -2.41 3.53 -8.44
N ALA A 324 -2.58 2.46 -9.21
CA ALA A 324 -1.55 1.42 -9.37
C ALA A 324 -0.20 1.93 -9.92
N ARG A 325 -0.19 3.02 -10.69
CA ARG A 325 1.06 3.66 -11.16
C ARG A 325 1.67 4.56 -10.08
N HIS A 326 0.85 5.30 -9.34
CA HIS A 326 1.35 6.15 -8.26
C HIS A 326 1.86 5.35 -7.06
N TRP A 327 1.21 4.23 -6.71
CA TRP A 327 1.62 3.35 -5.60
C TRP A 327 3.05 2.82 -5.79
N ALA A 328 3.39 2.37 -7.01
CA ALA A 328 4.76 1.99 -7.37
C ALA A 328 5.75 3.18 -7.35
N GLY A 329 5.28 4.42 -7.53
CA GLY A 329 6.08 5.63 -7.35
C GLY A 329 6.33 5.99 -5.88
N GLY A 330 5.33 5.84 -5.02
CA GLY A 330 5.45 6.10 -3.57
C GLY A 330 6.29 5.05 -2.84
N GLU A 331 6.11 3.76 -3.19
CA GLU A 331 6.99 2.69 -2.69
C GLU A 331 8.43 2.90 -3.18
N ALA A 332 8.65 3.30 -4.44
CA ALA A 332 10.01 3.57 -4.94
C ALA A 332 10.75 4.61 -4.09
N GLY A 333 10.10 5.72 -3.71
CA GLY A 333 10.68 6.74 -2.83
C GLY A 333 11.08 6.18 -1.46
N ALA A 334 10.22 5.39 -0.82
CA ALA A 334 10.54 4.74 0.45
C ALA A 334 11.73 3.76 0.31
N PHE A 335 11.81 2.99 -0.78
CA PHE A 335 12.95 2.11 -1.04
C PHE A 335 14.24 2.89 -1.31
N VAL A 336 14.19 4.05 -1.97
CA VAL A 336 15.35 4.96 -2.12
C VAL A 336 15.84 5.45 -0.75
N ASP A 337 14.92 5.92 0.10
CA ASP A 337 15.26 6.47 1.41
C ASP A 337 15.85 5.38 2.33
N PHE A 338 15.26 4.18 2.36
CA PHE A 338 15.85 3.04 3.06
C PHE A 338 17.22 2.64 2.50
N ALA A 339 17.40 2.61 1.18
CA ALA A 339 18.68 2.29 0.57
C ALA A 339 19.78 3.31 0.93
N GLN A 340 19.44 4.60 1.04
CA GLN A 340 20.35 5.63 1.55
C GLN A 340 20.80 5.33 2.98
N THR A 341 19.89 4.92 3.88
CA THR A 341 20.28 4.55 5.26
C THR A 341 21.21 3.34 5.31
N TRP A 342 20.98 2.30 4.51
CA TRP A 342 21.86 1.12 4.46
C TRP A 342 23.21 1.41 3.80
N HIS A 343 23.27 2.34 2.83
CA HIS A 343 24.52 2.78 2.24
C HIS A 343 25.37 3.57 3.26
N ALA A 344 24.74 4.52 3.98
CA ALA A 344 25.40 5.26 5.06
C ALA A 344 25.83 4.35 6.24
N ALA A 345 25.11 3.27 6.50
CA ALA A 345 25.47 2.23 7.47
C ALA A 345 26.59 1.28 6.98
N GLY A 346 27.20 1.52 5.82
CA GLY A 346 28.32 0.73 5.31
C GLY A 346 27.94 -0.66 4.79
N GLN A 347 26.68 -0.87 4.36
CA GLN A 347 26.19 -2.15 3.85
C GLN A 347 25.81 -2.06 2.36
N PRO A 348 26.80 -1.88 1.46
CA PRO A 348 26.54 -1.57 0.04
C PRO A 348 25.72 -2.65 -0.67
N GLN A 349 25.90 -3.94 -0.36
CA GLN A 349 25.14 -5.02 -1.01
C GLN A 349 23.63 -4.94 -0.69
N ARG A 350 23.26 -4.48 0.52
CA ARG A 350 21.84 -4.29 0.89
C ARG A 350 21.27 -3.03 0.25
N ALA A 351 22.04 -1.95 0.23
CA ALA A 351 21.67 -0.73 -0.48
C ALA A 351 21.46 -0.99 -1.98
N HIS A 352 22.33 -1.79 -2.63
CA HIS A 352 22.21 -2.16 -4.03
C HIS A 352 20.87 -2.83 -4.33
N ALA A 353 20.52 -3.88 -3.57
CA ALA A 353 19.26 -4.61 -3.74
C ALA A 353 18.02 -3.71 -3.57
N LEU A 354 18.06 -2.78 -2.61
CA LEU A 354 16.96 -1.83 -2.37
C LEU A 354 16.85 -0.78 -3.48
N TYR A 355 17.96 -0.19 -3.96
CA TYR A 355 17.92 0.73 -5.09
C TYR A 355 17.53 0.03 -6.41
N THR A 356 17.96 -1.22 -6.64
CA THR A 356 17.49 -2.01 -7.80
C THR A 356 15.97 -2.18 -7.74
N SER A 357 15.42 -2.49 -6.56
CA SER A 357 13.98 -2.62 -6.35
C SER A 357 13.25 -1.29 -6.58
N ALA A 358 13.77 -0.19 -6.03
CA ALA A 358 13.27 1.16 -6.25
C ALA A 358 13.23 1.54 -7.73
N LEU A 359 14.30 1.24 -8.49
CA LEU A 359 14.37 1.55 -9.92
C LEU A 359 13.32 0.78 -10.74
N VAL A 360 13.09 -0.49 -10.41
CA VAL A 360 12.02 -1.29 -11.04
C VAL A 360 10.65 -0.71 -10.73
N LEU A 361 10.37 -0.41 -9.45
CA LEU A 361 9.10 0.19 -9.01
C LEU A 361 8.86 1.56 -9.66
N ALA A 362 9.86 2.44 -9.68
CA ALA A 362 9.77 3.75 -10.32
C ALA A 362 9.54 3.65 -11.84
N THR A 363 10.17 2.67 -12.50
CA THR A 363 9.96 2.42 -13.93
C THR A 363 8.53 1.93 -14.21
N ILE A 364 8.01 1.00 -13.40
CA ILE A 364 6.63 0.50 -13.51
C ILE A 364 5.62 1.63 -13.22
N GLY A 365 5.87 2.43 -12.18
CA GLY A 365 5.07 3.61 -11.83
C GLY A 365 5.20 4.79 -12.80
N HIS A 366 6.12 4.72 -13.77
CA HIS A 366 6.47 5.81 -14.68
C HIS A 366 6.98 7.08 -13.95
N ASN A 367 7.43 6.93 -12.70
CA ASN A 367 8.00 8.01 -11.89
C ASN A 367 9.47 8.23 -12.26
N ARG A 368 9.70 9.05 -13.29
CA ARG A 368 11.05 9.35 -13.80
C ARG A 368 11.97 9.98 -12.75
N TYR A 369 11.42 10.73 -11.80
CA TYR A 369 12.19 11.38 -10.73
C TYR A 369 12.76 10.35 -9.75
N GLU A 370 11.93 9.43 -9.26
CA GLU A 370 12.41 8.34 -8.39
C GLU A 370 13.30 7.33 -9.14
N ALA A 371 13.09 7.13 -10.44
CA ALA A 371 14.00 6.34 -11.27
C ALA A 371 15.38 7.01 -11.38
N ALA A 372 15.44 8.35 -11.42
CA ALA A 372 16.70 9.09 -11.40
C ALA A 372 17.38 9.02 -10.02
N ARG A 373 16.64 9.23 -8.93
CA ARG A 373 17.15 9.08 -7.54
C ARG A 373 17.71 7.67 -7.28
N ALA A 374 17.00 6.63 -7.71
CA ALA A 374 17.45 5.23 -7.58
C ALA A 374 18.71 4.95 -8.41
N ARG A 375 18.84 5.52 -9.62
CA ARG A 375 20.05 5.42 -10.44
C ARG A 375 21.25 6.14 -9.82
N ILE A 376 21.06 7.33 -9.22
CA ILE A 376 22.12 8.01 -8.44
C ILE A 376 22.63 7.10 -7.32
N GLY A 377 21.70 6.53 -6.54
CA GLY A 377 22.00 5.58 -5.46
C GLY A 377 22.79 4.36 -5.91
N LEU A 378 22.35 3.69 -6.99
CA LEU A 378 23.09 2.58 -7.59
C LEU A 378 24.51 2.99 -8.02
N GLY A 379 24.68 4.17 -8.62
CA GLY A 379 25.98 4.67 -9.02
C GLY A 379 26.98 4.78 -7.85
N HIS A 380 26.56 5.37 -6.73
CA HIS A 380 27.40 5.46 -5.52
C HIS A 380 27.69 4.10 -4.90
N VAL A 381 26.70 3.19 -4.90
CA VAL A 381 26.88 1.84 -4.36
C VAL A 381 27.82 0.99 -5.23
N CYS A 382 27.68 0.99 -6.56
CA CYS A 382 28.61 0.32 -7.47
C CYS A 382 30.03 0.88 -7.34
N ALA A 383 30.21 2.20 -7.18
CA ALA A 383 31.51 2.80 -6.91
C ALA A 383 32.12 2.28 -5.60
N ALA A 384 31.31 2.19 -4.52
CA ALA A 384 31.73 1.63 -3.24
C ALA A 384 32.00 0.10 -3.28
N MET A 385 31.45 -0.62 -4.25
CA MET A 385 31.73 -2.04 -4.51
C MET A 385 32.90 -2.26 -5.50
N ASN A 386 33.60 -1.19 -5.91
CA ASN A 386 34.70 -1.23 -6.87
C ASN A 386 34.28 -1.67 -8.30
N GLU A 387 33.07 -1.27 -8.72
CA GLU A 387 32.50 -1.53 -10.06
C GLU A 387 32.36 -0.22 -10.88
N PRO A 388 33.48 0.41 -11.29
CA PRO A 388 33.49 1.76 -11.86
C PRO A 388 32.67 1.91 -13.15
N THR A 389 32.64 0.87 -14.00
CA THR A 389 31.90 0.89 -15.27
C THR A 389 30.39 0.95 -15.04
N GLN A 390 29.87 0.17 -14.08
CA GLN A 390 28.45 0.18 -13.74
C GLN A 390 28.05 1.49 -13.05
N ALA A 391 28.91 2.00 -12.16
CA ALA A 391 28.72 3.30 -11.52
C ALA A 391 28.56 4.44 -12.54
N ARG A 392 29.48 4.51 -13.52
CA ARG A 392 29.45 5.49 -14.62
C ARG A 392 28.18 5.36 -15.47
N GLN A 393 27.75 4.15 -15.79
CA GLN A 393 26.52 3.90 -16.55
C GLN A 393 25.28 4.41 -15.79
N HIS A 394 25.18 4.15 -14.50
CA HIS A 394 24.05 4.58 -13.68
C HIS A 394 23.96 6.11 -13.55
N TRP A 395 25.08 6.81 -13.32
CA TRP A 395 25.09 8.27 -13.26
C TRP A 395 24.76 8.93 -14.60
N ALA A 396 25.29 8.43 -15.73
CA ALA A 396 24.95 8.96 -17.06
C ALA A 396 23.44 8.83 -17.35
N HIS A 397 22.87 7.66 -17.05
CA HIS A 397 21.43 7.39 -17.16
C HIS A 397 20.55 8.15 -16.16
N ALA A 398 21.12 8.73 -15.09
CA ALA A 398 20.40 9.62 -14.18
C ALA A 398 20.35 11.05 -14.74
N ILE A 399 21.46 11.57 -15.25
CA ILE A 399 21.55 12.88 -15.93
C ILE A 399 20.58 12.96 -17.12
N GLU A 400 20.49 11.90 -17.93
CA GLU A 400 19.50 11.84 -19.02
C GLU A 400 18.04 11.97 -18.51
N LEU A 401 17.73 11.44 -17.33
CA LEU A 401 16.40 11.55 -16.73
C LEU A 401 16.13 12.94 -16.13
N TYR A 402 17.12 13.57 -15.48
CA TYR A 402 16.99 14.92 -14.94
C TYR A 402 16.81 15.97 -16.04
N ARG A 403 17.61 15.90 -17.11
CA ARG A 403 17.40 16.71 -18.33
C ARG A 403 16.04 16.50 -18.97
N ALA A 404 15.55 15.26 -19.02
CA ALA A 404 14.22 14.94 -19.53
C ALA A 404 13.06 15.36 -18.59
N LEU A 405 13.37 15.93 -17.43
CA LEU A 405 12.45 16.49 -16.44
C LEU A 405 12.57 18.01 -16.28
N ASP A 406 13.49 18.67 -16.99
CA ASP A 406 13.83 20.09 -16.85
C ASP A 406 14.18 20.50 -15.40
N LEU A 407 14.75 19.56 -14.66
CA LEU A 407 15.28 19.77 -13.31
C LEU A 407 16.80 20.03 -13.40
N PRO A 408 17.37 20.86 -12.51
CA PRO A 408 18.81 21.08 -12.49
C PRO A 408 19.56 19.77 -12.18
N ASP A 409 20.41 19.35 -13.12
CA ASP A 409 21.36 18.26 -12.93
C ASP A 409 22.25 18.55 -11.70
N ASP A 410 22.45 17.57 -10.81
CA ASP A 410 23.36 17.74 -9.68
C ASP A 410 24.81 17.91 -10.19
N HIS A 411 25.42 19.07 -9.93
CA HIS A 411 26.81 19.33 -10.29
C HIS A 411 27.80 18.32 -9.69
N ALA A 412 27.46 17.68 -8.56
CA ALA A 412 28.27 16.60 -7.98
C ALA A 412 28.28 15.32 -8.85
N LEU A 413 27.23 15.04 -9.62
CA LEU A 413 27.18 13.89 -10.53
C LEU A 413 28.15 14.04 -11.70
N HIS A 414 28.29 15.25 -12.22
CA HIS A 414 29.27 15.55 -13.28
C HIS A 414 30.70 15.31 -12.79
N ALA A 415 31.05 15.79 -11.59
CA ALA A 415 32.35 15.51 -10.98
C ALA A 415 32.62 14.00 -10.80
N CYS A 416 31.59 13.20 -10.49
CA CYS A 416 31.70 11.74 -10.39
C CYS A 416 31.98 11.06 -11.74
N LEU A 417 31.48 11.60 -12.85
CA LEU A 417 31.78 11.11 -14.21
C LEU A 417 33.18 11.51 -14.69
N ASP A 418 33.73 12.63 -14.23
CA ASP A 418 35.08 13.08 -14.57
C ASP A 418 36.16 12.30 -13.78
N LEU A 419 35.85 11.87 -12.56
CA LEU A 419 36.73 11.05 -11.71
C LEU A 419 36.92 9.61 -12.19
N ILE A 420 35.99 9.06 -12.98
CA ILE A 420 36.06 7.68 -13.52
C ILE A 420 36.14 7.74 -15.05
N PRO A 421 37.30 8.05 -15.66
CA PRO A 421 37.42 8.15 -17.11
C PRO A 421 37.05 6.83 -17.80
N MET A 422 36.46 6.92 -19.00
CA MET A 422 36.21 5.76 -19.84
C MET A 422 37.52 5.00 -20.08
N VAL A 423 37.56 3.73 -19.70
CA VAL A 423 38.50 2.79 -20.31
C VAL A 423 38.11 2.71 -21.78
N ARG A 424 38.83 3.43 -22.63
CA ARG A 424 38.80 3.15 -24.07
C ARG A 424 39.28 1.71 -24.21
N THR A 425 38.40 0.85 -24.69
CA THR A 425 38.82 -0.45 -25.22
C THR A 425 39.75 -0.15 -26.39
N THR A 426 41.06 -0.18 -26.13
CA THR A 426 42.07 -0.14 -27.19
C THR A 426 41.82 -1.31 -28.13
N ASP A 427 41.88 -1.03 -29.42
CA ASP A 427 41.46 -1.94 -30.47
C ASP A 427 42.16 -3.30 -30.35
N ALA A 428 41.36 -4.36 -30.26
CA ALA A 428 41.82 -5.74 -30.35
C ALA A 428 41.93 -6.18 -31.83
N ASP A 429 42.35 -5.27 -32.71
CA ASP A 429 42.77 -5.58 -34.09
C ASP A 429 44.30 -5.61 -34.16
N GLY A 430 44.85 -6.79 -33.90
CA GLY A 430 46.27 -7.07 -34.06
C GLY A 430 46.67 -7.12 -35.53
N VAL A 431 46.91 -5.95 -36.14
CA VAL A 431 47.54 -5.82 -37.45
C VAL A 431 48.94 -5.21 -37.26
N PRO A 432 50.03 -5.98 -37.50
CA PRO A 432 51.38 -5.42 -37.42
C PRO A 432 51.63 -4.45 -38.60
N PRO A 433 52.45 -3.40 -38.41
CA PRO A 433 52.75 -2.47 -39.49
C PRO A 433 53.60 -3.15 -40.56
N VAL A 434 53.14 -3.08 -41.81
CA VAL A 434 53.93 -3.48 -42.98
C VAL A 434 54.93 -2.37 -43.28
N GLU A 435 56.20 -2.63 -43.06
CA GLU A 435 57.28 -1.78 -43.57
C GLU A 435 57.24 -1.69 -45.10
N ARG A 436 57.31 -0.47 -45.63
CA ARG A 436 57.70 -0.21 -47.02
C ARG A 436 58.58 1.03 -47.11
N SER A 437 59.87 0.77 -47.33
CA SER A 437 60.91 1.62 -47.94
C SER A 437 61.32 2.89 -47.21
#